data_AF-A0A8T4IUP2-F1
#
_entry.id   AF-A0A8T4IUP2-F1
#
_cell.length_a   1.000
_cell.length_b   1.000
_cell.length_c   1.000
_cell.angle_alpha   90.00
_cell.angle_beta   90.00
_cell.angle_gamma   90.00
#
_symmetry.space_group_name_H-M   'P 1'
#
loop_
_entity.id
_entity.type
_entity.pdbx_description
1 polymer ?
#
loop_
_entity_poly.entity_id
_entity_poly.type
_entity_poly.pdbx_seq_one_letter_code
_entity_poly.pdbx_strand_id
1 'polypeptide(L)'
;MKSRPLEGTAYLKISEWASKTAEEEADKNPNLDKNAFRHAIWQAKLTYLMGEDKAKLWADAHEAYHPKSAHPDHMADLVNNEYGRDLGHRTESEGPAKPITPGGPSADAQAEERILDEARRYAQSDDFAHEDHFNDFD
;
A
#
# COMPACT_ATOMS: atom_id res chain seq x y z
N MET A 1 18.43 10.94 -18.88
CA MET A 1 18.59 11.50 -17.52
C MET A 1 17.60 12.66 -17.31
N LYS A 2 16.30 12.38 -17.07
CA LYS A 2 15.23 13.35 -16.72
C LYS A 2 14.02 12.71 -15.98
N SER A 3 14.18 11.55 -15.31
CA SER A 3 13.04 10.82 -14.69
C SER A 3 12.82 11.08 -13.20
N ARG A 4 13.86 11.51 -12.46
CA ARG A 4 13.81 11.62 -10.98
C ARG A 4 12.78 12.62 -10.42
N PRO A 5 12.56 13.81 -11.02
CA PRO A 5 11.52 14.73 -10.53
C PRO A 5 10.10 14.16 -10.66
N LEU A 6 9.86 13.31 -11.67
CA LEU A 6 8.57 12.67 -11.88
C LEU A 6 8.33 11.54 -10.87
N GLU A 7 9.37 10.77 -10.54
CA GLU A 7 9.27 9.69 -9.55
C GLU A 7 8.95 10.22 -8.15
N GLY A 8 9.67 11.25 -7.67
CA GLY A 8 9.38 11.87 -6.37
C GLY A 8 7.98 12.53 -6.32
N THR A 9 7.53 13.10 -7.43
CA THR A 9 6.17 13.66 -7.54
C THR A 9 5.11 12.55 -7.49
N ALA A 10 5.35 11.43 -8.17
CA ALA A 10 4.46 10.29 -8.15
C ALA A 10 4.41 9.64 -6.75
N TYR A 11 5.56 9.49 -6.10
CA TYR A 11 5.65 9.04 -4.71
C TYR A 11 4.81 9.91 -3.77
N LEU A 12 4.97 11.25 -3.85
CA LEU A 12 4.22 12.18 -3.01
C LEU A 12 2.71 12.02 -3.22
N LYS A 13 2.26 12.02 -4.49
CA LYS A 13 0.84 11.87 -4.82
C LYS A 13 0.25 10.55 -4.35
N ILE A 14 1.00 9.45 -4.47
CA ILE A 14 0.56 8.12 -4.01
C ILE A 14 0.51 8.07 -2.48
N SER A 15 1.44 8.72 -1.80
CA SER A 15 1.46 8.82 -0.34
C SER A 15 0.27 9.63 0.19
N GLU A 16 -0.03 10.77 -0.44
CA GLU A 16 -1.20 11.60 -0.15
C GLU A 16 -2.51 10.85 -0.43
N TRP A 17 -2.59 10.16 -1.57
CA TRP A 17 -3.73 9.31 -1.92
C TRP A 17 -3.94 8.21 -0.87
N ALA A 18 -2.89 7.45 -0.54
CA ALA A 18 -3.01 6.35 0.44
C ALA A 18 -3.46 6.86 1.81
N SER A 19 -2.90 7.99 2.27
CA SER A 19 -3.27 8.59 3.56
C SER A 19 -4.73 9.02 3.58
N LYS A 20 -5.17 9.74 2.54
CA LYS A 20 -6.55 10.21 2.43
C LYS A 20 -7.54 9.05 2.30
N THR A 21 -7.22 8.07 1.46
CA THR A 21 -8.08 6.90 1.24
C THR A 21 -8.20 6.06 2.51
N ALA A 22 -7.13 5.88 3.26
CA ALA A 22 -7.19 5.15 4.53
C ALA A 22 -8.05 5.87 5.59
N GLU A 23 -7.97 7.20 5.68
CA GLU A 23 -8.83 7.98 6.57
C GLU A 23 -10.31 7.84 6.18
N GLU A 24 -10.63 8.05 4.89
CA GLU A 24 -12.00 7.96 4.39
C GLU A 24 -12.59 6.54 4.51
N GLU A 25 -11.77 5.50 4.46
CA GLU A 25 -12.22 4.11 4.64
C GLU A 25 -12.42 3.79 6.11
N ALA A 26 -11.51 4.20 7.00
CA ALA A 26 -11.66 4.02 8.44
C ALA A 26 -12.90 4.74 9.00
N ASP A 27 -13.24 5.92 8.47
CA ASP A 27 -14.46 6.65 8.82
C ASP A 27 -15.75 5.86 8.51
N LYS A 28 -15.72 5.03 7.46
CA LYS A 28 -16.87 4.22 7.02
C LYS A 28 -16.88 2.83 7.66
N ASN A 29 -15.72 2.36 8.10
CA ASN A 29 -15.48 0.98 8.45
C ASN A 29 -14.66 0.90 9.75
N PRO A 30 -15.31 0.93 10.92
CA PRO A 30 -14.62 0.96 12.21
C PRO A 30 -13.85 -0.32 12.53
N ASN A 31 -14.02 -1.40 11.74
CA ASN A 31 -13.31 -2.67 11.89
C ASN A 31 -12.06 -2.75 11.00
N LEU A 32 -11.74 -1.71 10.24
CA LEU A 32 -10.56 -1.65 9.41
C LEU A 32 -9.36 -1.19 10.25
N ASP A 33 -8.26 -1.92 10.21
CA ASP A 33 -6.98 -1.37 10.67
C ASP A 33 -6.48 -0.33 9.66
N LYS A 34 -6.58 0.94 10.04
CA LYS A 34 -6.23 2.07 9.18
C LYS A 34 -4.75 2.05 8.79
N ASN A 35 -3.86 1.65 9.71
CA ASN A 35 -2.42 1.72 9.47
C ASN A 35 -2.01 0.62 8.48
N ALA A 36 -2.41 -0.63 8.74
CA ALA A 36 -2.17 -1.76 7.85
C ALA A 36 -2.76 -1.52 6.46
N PHE A 37 -3.99 -1.00 6.39
CA PHE A 37 -4.63 -0.65 5.12
C PHE A 37 -3.83 0.40 4.35
N ARG A 38 -3.41 1.49 5.01
CA ARG A 38 -2.60 2.57 4.41
C ARG A 38 -1.30 2.02 3.81
N HIS A 39 -0.56 1.23 4.57
CA HIS A 39 0.72 0.65 4.12
C HIS A 39 0.53 -0.31 2.95
N ALA A 40 -0.49 -1.18 3.02
CA ALA A 40 -0.82 -2.11 1.96
C ALA A 40 -1.16 -1.39 0.64
N ILE A 41 -2.07 -0.42 0.64
CA ILE A 41 -2.47 0.28 -0.59
C ILE A 41 -1.34 1.16 -1.14
N TRP A 42 -0.55 1.78 -0.26
CA TRP A 42 0.59 2.60 -0.64
C TRP A 42 1.64 1.80 -1.41
N GLN A 43 2.08 0.66 -0.85
CA GLN A 43 3.06 -0.20 -1.50
C GLN A 43 2.51 -0.92 -2.73
N ALA A 44 1.23 -1.29 -2.74
CA ALA A 44 0.59 -1.87 -3.92
C ALA A 44 0.56 -0.88 -5.09
N LYS A 45 0.18 0.37 -4.83
CA LYS A 45 0.11 1.40 -5.87
C LYS A 45 1.50 1.79 -6.38
N LEU A 46 2.49 1.90 -5.50
CA LEU A 46 3.88 2.13 -5.89
C LEU A 46 4.41 0.98 -6.77
N THR A 47 4.17 -0.27 -6.36
CA THR A 47 4.63 -1.45 -7.10
C THR A 47 3.98 -1.54 -8.47
N TYR A 48 2.66 -1.36 -8.54
CA TYR A 48 1.92 -1.37 -9.81
C TYR A 48 2.44 -0.31 -10.81
N LEU A 49 2.80 0.89 -10.32
CA LEU A 49 3.20 2.00 -11.20
C LEU A 49 4.70 2.06 -11.49
N MET A 50 5.54 1.58 -10.57
CA MET A 50 6.99 1.79 -10.61
C MET A 50 7.82 0.51 -10.59
N GLY A 51 7.18 -0.64 -10.36
CA GLY A 51 7.84 -1.90 -10.09
C GLY A 51 8.28 -2.05 -8.63
N GLU A 52 8.46 -3.30 -8.23
CA GLU A 52 8.71 -3.71 -6.86
C GLU A 52 10.02 -3.13 -6.29
N ASP A 53 11.11 -3.16 -7.05
CA ASP A 53 12.42 -2.65 -6.63
C ASP A 53 12.35 -1.18 -6.17
N LYS A 54 11.61 -0.35 -6.90
CA LYS A 54 11.46 1.06 -6.57
C LYS A 54 10.51 1.27 -5.39
N ALA A 55 9.41 0.51 -5.34
CA ALA A 55 8.49 0.55 -4.21
C ALA A 55 9.23 0.23 -2.90
N LYS A 56 10.07 -0.81 -2.92
CA LYS A 56 10.93 -1.18 -1.79
C LYS A 56 11.91 -0.07 -1.42
N LEU A 57 12.62 0.55 -2.38
CA LEU A 57 13.54 1.65 -2.07
C LEU A 57 12.85 2.83 -1.38
N TRP A 58 11.62 3.16 -1.80
CA TRP A 58 10.81 4.20 -1.17
C TRP A 58 10.30 3.78 0.21
N ALA A 59 9.92 2.52 0.39
CA ALA A 59 9.58 1.96 1.70
C ALA A 59 10.77 2.07 2.66
N ASP A 60 11.92 1.51 2.28
CA ASP A 60 13.13 1.50 3.10
C ASP A 60 13.55 2.93 3.48
N ALA A 61 13.39 3.91 2.57
CA ALA A 61 13.67 5.32 2.86
C ALA A 61 12.66 5.98 3.81
N HIS A 62 11.37 5.66 3.69
CA HIS A 62 10.31 6.14 4.58
C HIS A 62 10.49 5.61 6.00
N GLU A 63 10.86 4.32 6.09
CA GLU A 63 10.94 3.52 7.30
C GLU A 63 12.29 3.66 8.04
N ALA A 64 13.29 4.29 7.41
CA ALA A 64 14.68 4.35 7.88
C ALA A 64 14.87 4.95 9.28
N TYR A 65 13.94 5.79 9.76
CA TYR A 65 14.09 6.51 11.01
C TYR A 65 12.82 6.44 11.86
N HIS A 66 12.86 5.63 12.90
CA HIS A 66 11.82 5.55 13.93
C HIS A 66 12.45 5.57 15.33
N PRO A 67 11.77 6.13 16.35
CA PRO A 67 12.23 6.00 17.73
C PRO A 67 12.12 4.54 18.20
N LYS A 68 13.03 4.09 19.09
CA LYS A 68 13.00 2.71 19.62
C LYS A 68 11.66 2.30 20.22
N SER A 69 10.93 3.24 20.81
CA SER A 69 9.60 3.01 21.39
C SER A 69 8.53 2.66 20.36
N ALA A 70 8.79 2.86 19.06
CA ALA A 70 7.89 2.53 17.96
C ALA A 70 8.37 1.28 17.20
N HIS A 71 9.30 0.49 17.76
CA HIS A 71 9.84 -0.69 17.07
C HIS A 71 8.76 -1.73 16.71
N PRO A 72 7.80 -2.10 17.59
CA PRO A 72 6.74 -3.04 17.24
C PRO A 72 5.83 -2.56 16.10
N ASP A 73 5.39 -1.29 16.16
CA ASP A 73 4.60 -0.63 15.11
C ASP A 73 5.36 -0.60 13.77
N HIS A 74 6.64 -0.23 13.80
CA HIS A 74 7.49 -0.26 12.63
C HIS A 74 7.66 -1.66 12.03
N MET A 75 7.81 -2.70 12.86
CA MET A 75 7.87 -4.08 12.37
C MET A 75 6.55 -4.51 11.70
N ALA A 76 5.42 -4.05 12.22
CA ALA A 76 4.12 -4.24 11.57
C ALA A 76 4.04 -3.52 10.22
N ASP A 77 4.50 -2.27 10.15
CA ASP A 77 4.56 -1.49 8.91
C ASP A 77 5.41 -2.20 7.83
N LEU A 78 6.55 -2.79 8.21
CA LEU A 78 7.40 -3.54 7.27
C LEU A 78 6.67 -4.74 6.63
N VAL A 79 5.91 -5.50 7.42
CA VAL A 79 5.13 -6.65 6.91
C VAL A 79 3.96 -6.18 6.06
N ASN A 80 3.24 -5.16 6.50
CA ASN A 80 2.13 -4.57 5.74
C ASN A 80 2.61 -3.97 4.41
N ASN A 81 3.81 -3.40 4.40
CA ASN A 81 4.49 -2.92 3.21
C ASN A 81 4.83 -4.08 2.25
N GLU A 82 5.28 -5.23 2.76
CA GLU A 82 5.56 -6.43 1.97
C GLU A 82 4.30 -7.00 1.32
N TYR A 83 3.23 -7.18 2.10
CA TYR A 83 1.93 -7.58 1.56
C TYR A 83 1.46 -6.65 0.43
N GLY A 84 1.61 -5.34 0.62
CA GLY A 84 1.28 -4.35 -0.39
C GLY A 84 2.08 -4.54 -1.68
N ARG A 85 3.39 -4.79 -1.61
CA ARG A 85 4.21 -5.06 -2.80
C ARG A 85 3.72 -6.29 -3.56
N ASP A 86 3.47 -7.39 -2.86
CA ASP A 86 2.94 -8.62 -3.46
C ASP A 86 1.59 -8.38 -4.15
N LEU A 87 0.68 -7.64 -3.50
CA LEU A 87 -0.60 -7.24 -4.08
C LEU A 87 -0.43 -6.40 -5.35
N GLY A 88 0.51 -5.45 -5.36
CA GLY A 88 0.80 -4.62 -6.52
C GLY A 88 1.34 -5.44 -7.70
N HIS A 89 2.26 -6.38 -7.44
CA HIS A 89 2.79 -7.29 -8.45
C HIS A 89 1.70 -8.19 -9.03
N ARG A 90 0.86 -8.81 -8.17
CA ARG A 90 -0.29 -9.62 -8.63
C ARG A 90 -1.25 -8.80 -9.48
N THR A 91 -1.57 -7.58 -9.06
CA THR A 91 -2.47 -6.67 -9.80
C THR A 91 -1.93 -6.34 -11.19
N GLU A 92 -0.62 -6.10 -11.31
CA GLU A 92 0.04 -5.85 -12.60
C GLU A 92 0.01 -7.10 -13.49
N SER A 93 0.36 -8.26 -12.93
CA SER A 93 0.39 -9.54 -13.64
C SER A 93 -0.97 -10.02 -14.14
N GLU A 94 -2.04 -9.81 -13.36
CA GLU A 94 -3.40 -10.20 -13.73
C GLU A 94 -4.03 -9.29 -14.80
N GLY A 95 -3.53 -8.06 -14.93
CA GLY A 95 -4.04 -7.07 -15.88
C GLY A 95 -5.48 -6.60 -15.55
N PRO A 96 -6.13 -5.88 -16.49
CA PRO A 96 -7.45 -5.33 -16.26
C PRO A 96 -8.52 -6.43 -16.13
N ALA A 97 -9.33 -6.35 -15.07
CA ALA A 97 -10.37 -7.34 -14.77
C ALA A 97 -11.48 -7.42 -15.83
N LYS A 98 -11.72 -6.31 -16.56
CA LYS A 98 -12.72 -6.17 -17.61
C LYS A 98 -12.05 -5.62 -18.88
N PRO A 99 -12.53 -6.00 -20.08
CA PRO A 99 -12.07 -5.39 -21.33
C PRO A 99 -12.20 -3.87 -21.30
N ILE A 100 -11.16 -3.19 -21.79
CA ILE A 100 -11.19 -1.73 -21.91
C ILE A 100 -12.12 -1.34 -23.07
N THR A 101 -13.22 -0.68 -22.75
CA THR A 101 -14.21 -0.22 -23.72
C THR A 101 -14.31 1.31 -23.74
N PRO A 102 -14.74 1.92 -24.86
CA PRO A 102 -15.03 3.36 -24.89
C PRO A 102 -16.08 3.73 -23.84
N GLY A 103 -15.74 4.63 -22.92
CA GLY A 103 -16.62 5.05 -21.82
C GLY A 103 -16.61 4.12 -20.60
N GLY A 104 -15.86 3.01 -20.63
CA GLY A 104 -15.63 2.15 -19.48
C GLY A 104 -14.47 2.63 -18.58
N PRO A 105 -14.26 2.00 -17.42
CA PRO A 105 -13.13 2.31 -16.55
C PRO A 105 -11.79 1.96 -17.21
N SER A 106 -10.78 2.81 -17.03
CA SER A 106 -9.42 2.55 -17.51
C SER A 106 -8.80 1.34 -16.81
N ALA A 107 -7.71 0.81 -17.36
CA ALA A 107 -6.94 -0.24 -16.71
C ALA A 107 -6.47 0.19 -15.30
N ASP A 108 -5.97 1.42 -15.17
CA ASP A 108 -5.52 1.98 -13.89
C ASP A 108 -6.64 2.09 -12.85
N ALA A 109 -7.85 2.46 -13.28
CA ALA A 109 -9.01 2.55 -12.38
C ALA A 109 -9.45 1.17 -11.90
N GLN A 110 -9.42 0.17 -12.79
CA GLN A 110 -9.73 -1.22 -12.42
C GLN A 110 -8.65 -1.82 -11.51
N ALA A 111 -7.37 -1.50 -11.75
CA ALA A 111 -6.27 -1.90 -10.88
C ALA A 111 -6.39 -1.26 -9.49
N GLU A 112 -6.74 0.02 -9.42
CA GLU A 112 -6.99 0.71 -8.15
C GLU A 112 -8.15 0.09 -7.38
N GLU A 113 -9.28 -0.18 -8.04
CA GLU A 113 -10.43 -0.84 -7.42
C GLU A 113 -10.04 -2.20 -6.82
N ARG A 114 -9.28 -3.01 -7.55
CA ARG A 114 -8.76 -4.30 -7.06
C ARG A 114 -7.84 -4.13 -5.84
N ILE A 115 -6.88 -3.20 -5.90
CA ILE A 115 -5.96 -2.93 -4.79
C ILE A 115 -6.76 -2.56 -3.53
N LEU A 116 -7.76 -1.68 -3.66
CA LEU A 116 -8.60 -1.28 -2.54
C LEU A 116 -9.40 -2.46 -1.98
N ASP A 117 -10.00 -3.28 -2.84
CA ASP A 117 -10.79 -4.43 -2.43
C ASP A 117 -9.99 -5.51 -1.69
N GLU A 118 -8.76 -5.79 -2.15
CA GLU A 118 -7.89 -6.79 -1.53
C GLU A 118 -7.24 -6.26 -0.25
N ALA A 119 -6.82 -4.99 -0.24
CA ALA A 119 -6.29 -4.38 0.98
C ALA A 119 -7.35 -4.24 2.07
N ARG A 120 -8.62 -3.96 1.71
CA ARG A 120 -9.72 -3.97 2.68
C ARG A 120 -9.88 -5.33 3.32
N ARG A 121 -9.92 -6.40 2.52
CA ARG A 121 -10.02 -7.77 3.03
C ARG A 121 -8.87 -8.12 3.98
N TYR A 122 -7.65 -7.74 3.61
CA TYR A 122 -6.47 -7.94 4.45
C TYR A 122 -6.58 -7.19 5.78
N ALA A 123 -6.84 -5.88 5.76
CA ALA A 123 -6.88 -5.05 6.96
C ALA A 123 -8.15 -5.22 7.83
N GLN A 124 -9.07 -6.11 7.42
CA GLN A 124 -10.23 -6.55 8.22
C GLN A 124 -10.12 -8.01 8.65
N SER A 125 -9.06 -8.70 8.24
CA SER A 125 -8.79 -10.09 8.60
C SER A 125 -7.88 -10.16 9.83
N ASP A 126 -7.55 -11.37 10.27
CA ASP A 126 -6.51 -11.60 11.28
C ASP A 126 -5.10 -11.75 10.67
N ASP A 127 -4.98 -11.59 9.33
CA ASP A 127 -3.71 -11.83 8.61
C ASP A 127 -2.79 -10.60 8.58
N PHE A 128 -3.30 -9.40 8.92
CA PHE A 128 -2.46 -8.20 8.90
C PHE A 128 -1.53 -8.13 10.11
N ALA A 129 -0.39 -7.50 9.92
CA ALA A 129 0.54 -7.31 11.02
C ALA A 129 0.08 -6.13 11.90
N HIS A 130 -0.10 -6.40 13.19
CA HIS A 130 -0.35 -5.41 14.25
C HIS A 130 0.87 -5.35 15.17
N GLU A 131 1.08 -4.22 15.86
CA GLU A 131 2.21 -4.03 16.79
C GLU A 131 2.32 -5.16 17.84
N ASP A 132 1.17 -5.67 18.29
CA ASP A 132 1.09 -6.75 19.29
C ASP A 132 1.75 -8.06 18.84
N HIS A 133 1.92 -8.28 17.53
CA HIS A 133 2.65 -9.43 17.01
C HIS A 133 4.16 -9.36 17.29
N PHE A 134 4.66 -8.19 17.71
CA PHE A 134 6.09 -7.93 17.88
C PHE A 134 6.50 -7.52 19.30
N ASN A 135 5.56 -7.52 20.25
CA ASN A 135 5.82 -7.12 21.64
C ASN A 135 6.77 -8.08 22.40
N ASP A 136 6.97 -9.31 21.91
CA ASP A 136 7.79 -10.34 22.58
C ASP A 136 9.24 -10.42 22.06
N PHE A 137 9.66 -9.50 21.18
CA PHE A 137 11.01 -9.47 20.62
C PHE A 137 11.84 -8.32 21.23
N ASP A 138 12.20 -8.45 22.50
CA ASP A 138 13.18 -7.61 23.21
C ASP A 138 14.54 -8.33 23.36
#